data_AF-A0A735M7Y4-F1
#
_entry.id   AF-A0A735M7Y4-F1
#
_cell.length_a   1.000
_cell.length_b   1.000
_cell.length_c   1.000
_cell.angle_alpha   90.00
_cell.angle_beta   90.00
_cell.angle_gamma   90.00
#
_symmetry.space_group_name_H-M   'P 1'
#
loop_
_entity.id
_entity.type
_entity.pdbx_description
1 polymer ?
#
loop_
_entity_poly.entity_id
_entity_poly.type
_entity_poly.pdbx_seq_one_letter_code
_entity_poly.pdbx_strand_id
1 'polypeptide(L)'
;MGILPQVYSTHQQETDSFRKIESIIPSEKFILRKESGGDYGVDCILEIIEDGFATNIRSHIQLKSKQNQFLDSDGYFKYSVPIK
;
A
#
# COMPACT_ATOMS: atom_id res chain seq x y z
N MET A 1 -32.21 -19.31 -5.57
CA MET A 1 -30.87 -18.81 -5.17
C MET A 1 -30.83 -17.34 -5.51
N GLY A 2 -30.68 -16.46 -4.51
CA GLY A 2 -30.54 -15.03 -4.76
C GLY A 2 -29.24 -14.73 -5.49
N ILE A 3 -29.22 -13.62 -6.22
CA ILE A 3 -28.02 -13.12 -6.90
C ILE A 3 -26.98 -12.78 -5.82
N LEU A 4 -25.80 -13.38 -5.90
CA LEU A 4 -24.69 -13.06 -5.00
C LEU A 4 -24.14 -11.67 -5.34
N PRO A 5 -23.61 -10.92 -4.36
CA PRO A 5 -22.97 -9.64 -4.62
C PRO A 5 -21.73 -9.82 -5.52
N GLN A 6 -21.56 -8.91 -6.48
CA GLN A 6 -20.41 -8.90 -7.38
C GLN A 6 -19.22 -8.21 -6.70
N VAL A 7 -18.04 -8.84 -6.78
CA VAL A 7 -16.77 -8.22 -6.39
C VAL A 7 -16.23 -7.40 -7.57
N TYR A 8 -16.02 -6.10 -7.36
CA TYR A 8 -15.41 -5.25 -8.38
C TYR A 8 -13.90 -5.51 -8.49
N SER A 9 -13.35 -5.38 -9.69
CA SER A 9 -11.91 -5.55 -9.94
C SER A 9 -11.04 -4.57 -9.13
N THR A 10 -11.56 -3.40 -8.80
CA THR A 10 -10.89 -2.41 -7.94
C THR A 10 -10.67 -2.93 -6.52
N HIS A 11 -11.63 -3.67 -5.94
CA HIS A 11 -11.47 -4.29 -4.62
C HIS A 11 -10.42 -5.40 -4.63
N GLN A 12 -10.38 -6.18 -5.73
CA GLN A 12 -9.35 -7.19 -5.90
C GLN A 12 -7.97 -6.54 -5.99
N GLN A 13 -7.85 -5.46 -6.78
CA GLN A 13 -6.60 -4.72 -6.95
C GLN A 13 -6.11 -4.07 -5.64
N GLU A 14 -7.00 -3.50 -4.84
CA GLU A 14 -6.70 -2.99 -3.51
C GLU A 14 -6.17 -4.11 -2.60
N THR A 15 -6.89 -5.23 -2.54
CA THR A 15 -6.50 -6.41 -1.75
C THR A 15 -5.11 -6.91 -2.13
N ASP A 16 -4.83 -7.00 -3.43
CA ASP A 16 -3.55 -7.48 -3.93
C ASP A 16 -2.41 -6.48 -3.64
N SER A 17 -2.71 -5.18 -3.60
CA SER A 17 -1.75 -4.14 -3.21
C SER A 17 -1.32 -4.28 -1.74
N PHE A 18 -2.28 -4.52 -0.84
CA PHE A 18 -2.00 -4.79 0.58
C PHE A 18 -1.20 -6.07 0.79
N ARG A 19 -1.57 -7.16 0.11
CA ARG A 19 -0.82 -8.42 0.17
C ARG A 19 0.62 -8.22 -0.32
N LYS A 20 0.81 -7.43 -1.38
CA LYS A 20 2.14 -7.18 -1.93
C LYS A 20 3.01 -6.40 -0.94
N ILE A 21 2.51 -5.32 -0.35
CA ILE A 21 3.29 -4.57 0.64
C ILE A 21 3.61 -5.42 1.88
N GLU A 22 2.64 -6.18 2.40
CA GLU A 22 2.86 -7.12 3.52
C GLU A 22 3.97 -8.14 3.19
N SER A 23 4.10 -8.56 1.93
CA SER A 23 5.11 -9.55 1.51
C SER A 23 6.53 -9.00 1.30
N ILE A 24 6.70 -7.69 1.11
CA ILE A 24 8.02 -7.09 0.80
C ILE A 24 8.61 -6.34 1.98
N ILE A 25 7.80 -5.96 2.97
CA ILE A 25 8.27 -5.20 4.12
C ILE A 25 8.99 -6.15 5.09
N PRO A 26 10.26 -5.87 5.43
CA PRO A 26 11.00 -6.66 6.41
C PRO A 26 10.41 -6.49 7.81
N SER A 27 9.91 -7.58 8.39
CA SER A 27 9.20 -7.58 9.68
C SER A 27 10.11 -7.30 10.87
N GLU A 28 11.42 -7.47 10.71
CA GLU A 28 12.43 -7.15 11.72
C GLU A 28 12.76 -5.65 11.78
N LYS A 29 12.41 -4.89 10.74
CA LYS A 29 12.68 -3.44 10.65
C LYS A 29 11.44 -2.58 10.72
N PHE A 30 10.28 -3.13 10.39
CA PHE A 30 9.06 -2.36 10.32
C PHE A 30 7.84 -3.10 10.84
N ILE A 31 6.92 -2.33 11.43
CA ILE A 31 5.57 -2.76 11.76
C ILE A 31 4.62 -2.09 10.76
N LEU A 32 3.90 -2.91 9.99
CA LEU A 32 2.81 -2.42 9.13
C LEU A 32 1.52 -2.36 9.94
N ARG A 33 0.98 -1.15 10.14
CA ARG A 33 -0.28 -0.91 10.85
C ARG A 33 -1.39 -0.60 9.85
N LYS A 34 -2.54 -1.21 10.06
CA LYS A 34 -3.76 -0.96 9.27
C LYS A 34 -4.46 0.28 9.83
N GLU A 35 -4.79 1.22 8.96
CA GLU A 35 -5.69 2.32 9.30
C GLU A 35 -7.12 1.91 8.98
N SER A 36 -8.00 1.98 9.97
CA SER A 36 -9.42 1.69 9.82
C SER A 36 -10.18 3.00 9.75
N GLY A 37 -10.86 3.29 8.65
CA GLY A 37 -11.70 4.49 8.53
C GLY A 37 -11.56 5.24 7.20
N GLY A 38 -10.59 4.89 6.36
CA GLY A 38 -10.42 5.50 5.04
C GLY A 38 -10.09 6.99 5.15
N ASP A 39 -8.88 7.31 5.57
CA ASP A 39 -8.38 8.68 5.44
C ASP A 39 -8.14 8.97 3.94
N TYR A 40 -8.48 10.17 3.47
CA TYR A 40 -8.48 10.55 2.04
C TYR A 40 -7.08 10.56 1.39
N GLY A 41 -6.06 10.05 2.09
CA GLY A 41 -4.68 9.95 1.63
C GLY A 41 -3.84 8.87 2.30
N VAL A 42 -4.39 8.05 3.20
CA VAL A 42 -3.60 7.07 3.98
C VAL A 42 -4.29 5.71 3.97
N ASP A 43 -3.59 4.71 3.44
CA ASP A 43 -4.06 3.32 3.36
C ASP A 43 -3.45 2.47 4.48
N CYS A 44 -2.23 2.78 4.91
CA CYS A 44 -1.57 2.14 6.04
C CYS A 44 -0.48 3.03 6.65
N ILE A 45 0.03 2.60 7.81
CA ILE A 45 1.13 3.26 8.50
C ILE A 45 2.30 2.29 8.60
N LEU A 46 3.50 2.77 8.30
CA LEU A 46 4.74 2.04 8.52
C LEU A 46 5.45 2.63 9.74
N GLU A 47 5.69 1.80 10.77
CA GLU A 47 6.44 2.19 11.97
C GLU A 47 7.81 1.52 11.99
N ILE A 48 8.84 2.25 12.41
CA ILE A 48 10.23 1.77 12.45
C ILE A 48 10.47 0.96 13.73
N ILE A 49 11.14 -0.18 13.58
CA ILE A 49 11.77 -0.97 14.65
C ILE A 49 13.26 -0.66 14.65
N GLU A 50 13.80 -0.28 15.80
CA GLU A 50 15.24 -0.10 16.03
C GLU A 50 15.67 -1.00 17.18
N ASP A 51 16.69 -1.83 16.98
CA ASP A 51 17.19 -2.79 17.98
C ASP A 51 16.11 -3.69 18.62
N GLY A 52 15.06 -4.03 17.86
CA GLY A 52 13.92 -4.83 18.32
C GLY A 52 12.87 -4.03 19.11
N PHE A 53 13.01 -2.71 19.22
CA PHE A 53 12.07 -1.82 19.90
C PHE A 53 11.26 -1.00 18.89
N ALA A 54 9.96 -0.92 19.14
CA ALA A 54 9.07 -0.02 18.41
C ALA A 54 9.40 1.44 18.76
N THR A 55 9.70 2.25 17.75
CA THR A 55 10.22 3.62 17.95
C THR A 55 9.13 4.69 18.01
N ASN A 56 7.89 4.36 17.66
CA ASN A 56 6.80 5.32 17.42
C ASN A 56 7.08 6.35 16.29
N ILE A 57 8.19 6.20 15.55
CA ILE A 57 8.46 6.97 14.32
C ILE A 57 7.66 6.32 13.20
N ARG A 58 6.72 7.09 12.63
CA ARG A 58 5.69 6.59 11.72
C ARG A 58 5.67 7.37 10.41
N SER A 59 5.42 6.65 9.32
CA SER A 59 5.14 7.22 8.01
C SER A 59 3.74 6.81 7.55
N HIS A 60 2.96 7.79 7.10
CA HIS A 60 1.66 7.54 6.47
C HIS A 60 1.88 7.14 5.01
N ILE A 61 1.34 5.99 4.62
CA ILE A 61 1.56 5.39 3.32
C ILE A 61 0.25 5.36 2.55
N GLN A 62 0.31 5.81 1.30
CA GLN A 62 -0.77 5.63 0.33
C GLN A 62 -0.33 4.59 -0.71
N LEU A 63 -1.11 3.52 -0.85
CA LEU A 63 -0.92 2.50 -1.87
C LEU A 63 -1.60 2.94 -3.16
N LYS A 64 -0.84 2.86 -4.25
CA LYS A 64 -1.35 3.08 -5.60
C LYS A 64 -1.00 1.87 -6.43
N SER A 65 -1.98 1.41 -7.20
CA SER A 65 -1.81 0.35 -8.18
C SER A 65 -2.35 0.83 -9.52
N LYS A 66 -1.60 0.57 -10.58
CA LYS A 66 -2.02 0.82 -11.96
C LYS A 66 -1.94 -0.47 -12.74
N GLN A 67 -2.98 -0.75 -13.51
CA GLN A 67 -2.94 -1.81 -14.51
C GLN A 67 -2.21 -1.27 -15.75
N ASN A 68 -1.44 -2.14 -16.42
CA ASN A 68 -0.78 -1.85 -17.71
C ASN A 68 0.27 -0.73 -17.70
N GLN A 69 1.02 -0.57 -16.60
CA GLN A 69 2.12 0.39 -16.57
C GLN A 69 3.39 -0.25 -17.11
N PHE A 70 3.89 0.28 -18.24
CA PHE A 70 5.19 -0.11 -18.79
C PHE A 70 6.29 0.46 -17.90
N LEU A 71 7.22 -0.40 -17.50
CA LEU A 71 8.48 0.04 -16.91
C LEU A 71 9.36 0.60 -18.03
N ASP A 72 10.02 1.70 -17.77
CA ASP A 72 11.10 2.21 -18.59
C ASP A 72 12.28 1.21 -18.58
N SER A 73 13.28 1.43 -19.44
CA SER A 73 14.45 0.56 -19.57
C SER A 73 15.27 0.41 -18.28
N ASP A 74 15.08 1.30 -17.31
CA ASP A 74 15.72 1.30 -15.99
C ASP A 74 14.92 0.52 -14.93
N GLY A 75 13.75 -0.04 -15.29
CA GLY A 75 12.88 -0.78 -14.38
C GLY A 75 11.99 0.10 -13.50
N TYR A 76 11.96 1.41 -13.75
CA TYR A 76 11.10 2.36 -13.05
C TYR A 76 9.94 2.80 -13.94
N PHE A 77 8.88 3.37 -13.35
CA PHE A 77 7.87 4.10 -14.12
C PHE A 77 7.83 5.55 -13.64
N LYS A 78 7.64 6.48 -14.57
CA LYS A 78 7.57 7.91 -14.26
C LYS A 78 6.13 8.35 -14.03
N TYR A 79 5.91 9.22 -13.06
CA TYR A 79 4.62 9.85 -12.79
C TYR A 79 4.82 11.32 -12.44
N SER A 80 4.22 12.23 -13.21
CA SER A 80 4.23 13.66 -12.90
C SER A 80 3.20 13.96 -11.82
N VAL A 81 3.65 14.55 -10.72
CA VAL A 81 2.77 15.11 -9.69
C VAL A 81 2.52 16.58 -10.05
N PRO A 82 1.30 16.96 -10.46
CA PRO A 82 0.98 18.36 -10.71
C PRO A 82 0.97 19.10 -9.36
N ILE A 83 1.90 20.03 -9.18
CA ILE A 83 1.87 20.98 -8.06
C ILE A 83 1.03 22.16 -8.55
N LYS A 84 -0.10 22.40 -7.88
CA LYS A 84 -0.91 23.62 -8.06
C LYS A 84 -0.40 24.71 -7.13
#